data_AF-A0A819LLM2-F1
#
_entry.id   AF-A0A819LLM2-F1
#
_cell.length_a   1.000
_cell.length_b   1.000
_cell.length_c   1.000
_cell.angle_alpha   90.00
_cell.angle_beta   90.00
_cell.angle_gamma   90.00
#
_symmetry.space_group_name_H-M   'P 1'
#
loop_
_entity.id
_entity.type
_entity.pdbx_description
1 polymer ?
#
loop_
_entity_poly.entity_id
_entity_poly.type
_entity_poly.pdbx_seq_one_letter_code
_entity_poly.pdbx_strand_id
1 'polypeptide(L)'
;MAQGTLSLGGERITGDSVRTQNVLAAMTIANIVRTSLGPLGLDKMLVDDIGDVTITNDGATILKLLEVEHPAAKVLVELAQLQDQEVGDGTTSVVIIAAELLKNADQLVKQKIHPTSVISGYKLACKLAVKYIHDKMVIPVDELGSECLINVAKTSMASKVIGMYVFEFMQSISKILWES
;
A
#
# COMPACT_ATOMS: atom_id res chain seq x y z
N MET A 1 -42.16 -0.73 2.12
CA MET A 1 -42.15 -0.90 3.59
C MET A 1 -41.03 -0.03 4.16
N ALA A 2 -41.37 0.86 5.09
CA ALA A 2 -40.52 1.68 5.95
C ALA A 2 -39.35 2.46 5.31
N GLN A 3 -39.67 3.49 4.51
CA GLN A 3 -38.87 4.73 4.47
C GLN A 3 -39.04 5.44 5.82
N GLY A 4 -38.24 5.04 6.80
CA GLY A 4 -38.30 5.55 8.17
C GLY A 4 -36.89 5.68 8.73
N THR A 5 -36.04 6.45 8.06
CA THR A 5 -34.71 6.79 8.57
C THR A 5 -34.32 8.14 8.00
N LEU A 6 -33.93 9.06 8.88
CA LEU A 6 -33.44 10.40 8.56
C LEU A 6 -32.51 10.36 7.34
N SER A 7 -32.94 10.88 6.20
CA SER A 7 -32.04 11.24 5.12
C SER A 7 -32.48 12.56 4.48
N LEU A 8 -31.71 13.61 4.75
CA LEU A 8 -31.64 14.77 3.89
C LEU A 8 -30.63 14.43 2.77
N GLY A 9 -31.14 14.12 1.58
CA GLY A 9 -30.35 14.10 0.34
C GLY A 9 -29.39 12.93 0.09
N GLY A 10 -29.47 11.80 0.81
CA GLY A 10 -28.53 10.68 0.60
C GLY A 10 -29.11 9.29 0.85
N GLU A 11 -28.37 8.26 0.41
CA GLU A 11 -28.69 6.85 0.65
C GLU A 11 -28.03 6.33 1.94
N ARG A 12 -28.82 5.64 2.77
CA ARG A 12 -28.32 4.99 3.99
C ARG A 12 -28.32 3.48 3.81
N ILE A 13 -27.13 2.90 3.82
CA ILE A 13 -26.90 1.46 3.81
C ILE A 13 -26.36 1.06 5.20
N THR A 14 -26.76 -0.10 5.74
CA THR A 14 -26.32 -0.54 7.07
C THR A 14 -26.04 -2.03 7.13
N GLY A 15 -25.18 -2.44 8.07
CA GLY A 15 -24.93 -3.85 8.36
C GLY A 15 -23.93 -4.48 7.39
N ASP A 16 -24.22 -5.71 6.98
CA ASP A 16 -23.30 -6.58 6.23
C ASP A 16 -23.03 -6.09 4.80
N SER A 17 -24.01 -5.43 4.19
CA SER A 17 -23.90 -4.87 2.84
C SER A 17 -22.82 -3.79 2.76
N VAL A 18 -22.81 -2.84 3.71
CA VAL A 18 -21.78 -1.78 3.77
C VAL A 18 -20.38 -2.36 3.95
N ARG A 19 -20.24 -3.37 4.83
CA ARG A 19 -18.93 -3.99 5.08
C ARG A 19 -18.42 -4.70 3.84
N THR A 20 -19.29 -5.41 3.14
CA THR A 20 -18.94 -6.10 1.90
C THR A 20 -18.56 -5.10 0.81
N GLN A 21 -19.27 -3.98 0.68
CA GLN A 21 -18.94 -2.90 -0.27
C GLN A 21 -17.59 -2.26 0.05
N ASN A 22 -17.31 -1.97 1.33
CA ASN A 22 -16.03 -1.41 1.76
C ASN A 22 -14.86 -2.34 1.41
N VAL A 23 -15.01 -3.63 1.68
CA VAL A 23 -13.99 -4.64 1.36
C VAL A 23 -13.81 -4.80 -0.14
N LEU A 24 -14.90 -4.80 -0.91
CA LEU A 24 -14.85 -4.86 -2.36
C LEU A 24 -14.08 -3.67 -2.94
N ALA A 25 -14.41 -2.45 -2.50
CA ALA A 25 -13.72 -1.24 -2.93
C ALA A 25 -12.22 -1.29 -2.60
N ALA A 26 -11.87 -1.70 -1.38
CA ALA A 26 -10.49 -1.89 -0.96
C ALA A 26 -9.73 -2.92 -1.82
N MET A 27 -10.38 -4.06 -2.10
CA MET A 27 -9.81 -5.12 -2.93
C MET A 27 -9.64 -4.68 -4.39
N THR A 28 -10.55 -3.88 -4.94
CA THR A 28 -10.41 -3.33 -6.30
C THR A 28 -9.15 -2.47 -6.41
N ILE A 29 -8.92 -1.57 -5.46
CA ILE A 29 -7.69 -0.74 -5.40
C ILE A 29 -6.45 -1.62 -5.31
N ALA A 30 -6.45 -2.61 -4.41
CA ALA A 30 -5.32 -3.52 -4.27
C ALA A 30 -5.07 -4.36 -5.54
N ASN A 31 -6.12 -4.80 -6.24
CA ASN A 31 -6.00 -5.56 -7.48
C ASN A 31 -5.36 -4.72 -8.60
N ILE A 32 -5.66 -3.42 -8.65
CA ILE A 32 -5.03 -2.51 -9.61
C ILE A 32 -3.52 -2.51 -9.37
N VAL A 33 -3.05 -2.21 -8.16
CA VAL A 33 -1.61 -2.09 -7.88
C VAL A 33 -0.88 -3.43 -7.75
N ARG A 34 -1.58 -4.56 -7.60
CA ARG A 34 -0.94 -5.88 -7.41
C ARG A 34 -0.05 -6.30 -8.57
N THR A 35 -0.43 -6.00 -9.81
CA THR A 35 0.37 -6.36 -11.00
C THR A 35 1.67 -5.55 -11.13
N SER A 36 1.79 -4.50 -10.33
CA SER A 36 2.92 -3.57 -10.30
C SER A 36 3.92 -3.92 -9.17
N LEU A 37 3.59 -4.89 -8.31
CA LEU A 37 4.45 -5.29 -7.20
C LEU A 37 5.57 -6.24 -7.65
N GLY A 38 6.80 -5.94 -7.23
CA GLY A 38 7.97 -6.82 -7.35
C GLY A 38 8.80 -6.59 -8.62
N PRO A 39 9.91 -7.32 -8.78
CA PRO A 39 10.86 -7.12 -9.90
C PRO A 39 10.28 -7.53 -11.27
N LEU A 40 9.22 -8.35 -11.27
CA LEU A 40 8.45 -8.70 -12.47
C LEU A 40 7.14 -7.89 -12.57
N GLY A 41 7.00 -6.87 -11.72
CA GLY A 41 5.88 -5.93 -11.78
C GLY A 41 5.91 -5.13 -13.07
N LEU A 42 4.74 -4.88 -13.65
CA LEU A 42 4.60 -4.14 -14.89
C LEU A 42 4.13 -2.72 -14.61
N ASP A 43 4.70 -1.78 -15.36
CA ASP A 43 4.29 -0.38 -15.37
C ASP A 43 2.85 -0.24 -15.86
N LYS A 44 2.16 0.78 -15.35
CA LYS A 44 0.83 1.16 -15.82
C LYS A 44 0.92 2.44 -16.62
N MET A 45 0.24 2.42 -17.77
CA MET A 45 -0.02 3.60 -18.57
C MET A 45 -1.38 4.19 -18.14
N LEU A 46 -1.35 5.43 -17.68
CA LEU A 46 -2.50 6.21 -17.26
C LEU A 46 -2.63 7.39 -18.22
N VAL A 47 -3.85 7.63 -18.70
CA VAL A 47 -4.16 8.72 -19.64
C VAL A 47 -5.16 9.63 -18.95
N ASP A 48 -4.89 10.93 -18.92
CA ASP A 48 -5.82 11.92 -18.38
C ASP A 48 -6.88 12.36 -19.40
N ASP A 49 -7.80 13.23 -18.98
CA ASP A 49 -8.87 13.75 -19.84
C ASP A 49 -8.37 14.66 -20.98
N ILE A 50 -7.16 15.22 -20.84
CA ILE A 50 -6.51 16.11 -21.81
C ILE A 50 -5.70 15.29 -22.84
N GLY A 51 -5.43 14.03 -22.56
CA GLY A 51 -4.65 13.10 -23.38
C GLY A 51 -3.19 12.95 -22.95
N ASP A 52 -2.78 13.53 -21.82
CA ASP A 52 -1.44 13.37 -21.26
C ASP A 52 -1.27 11.95 -20.71
N VAL A 53 -0.15 11.34 -21.06
CA VAL A 53 0.15 9.94 -20.74
C VAL A 53 1.22 9.86 -19.67
N THR A 54 0.89 9.25 -18.53
CA THR A 54 1.83 8.94 -17.45
C THR A 54 2.07 7.44 -17.39
N ILE A 55 3.33 7.01 -17.50
CA ILE A 55 3.72 5.60 -17.34
C ILE A 55 4.50 5.48 -16.03
N THR A 56 4.00 4.67 -15.09
CA THR A 56 4.66 4.49 -13.79
C THR A 56 4.34 3.15 -13.15
N ASN A 57 5.28 2.65 -12.34
CA ASN A 57 5.11 1.49 -11.47
C ASN A 57 4.92 1.87 -9.99
N ASP A 58 5.02 3.16 -9.66
CA ASP A 58 4.85 3.60 -8.28
C ASP A 58 3.37 3.57 -7.88
N GLY A 59 3.07 2.77 -6.86
CA GLY A 59 1.72 2.60 -6.33
C GLY A 59 1.10 3.90 -5.86
N ALA A 60 1.86 4.79 -5.21
CA ALA A 60 1.32 6.06 -4.73
C ALA A 60 0.91 6.98 -5.90
N THR A 61 1.76 7.09 -6.93
CA THR A 61 1.46 7.84 -8.15
C THR A 61 0.27 7.25 -8.90
N ILE A 62 0.21 5.92 -9.07
CA ILE A 62 -0.94 5.24 -9.71
C ILE A 62 -2.23 5.58 -8.99
N LEU A 63 -2.25 5.47 -7.66
CA LEU A 63 -3.45 5.70 -6.86
C LEU A 63 -3.85 7.18 -6.78
N LYS A 64 -2.90 8.11 -6.90
CA LYS A 64 -3.17 9.55 -6.94
C LYS A 64 -3.85 9.99 -8.23
N LEU A 65 -3.48 9.36 -9.35
CA LEU A 65 -4.06 9.65 -10.67
C LEU A 65 -5.41 8.99 -10.89
N LEU A 66 -5.77 8.00 -10.07
CA LEU A 66 -7.10 7.37 -10.13
C LEU A 66 -8.12 8.23 -9.38
N GLU A 67 -9.21 8.58 -10.06
CA GLU A 67 -10.36 9.22 -9.44
C GLU A 67 -11.17 8.22 -8.62
N VAL A 68 -10.86 8.13 -7.33
CA VAL A 68 -11.53 7.22 -6.40
C VAL A 68 -12.64 7.94 -5.66
N GLU A 69 -13.90 7.58 -5.94
CA GLU A 69 -15.06 8.16 -5.24
C GLU A 69 -15.35 7.47 -3.91
N HIS A 70 -15.16 6.15 -3.84
CA HIS A 70 -15.61 5.35 -2.70
C HIS A 70 -14.80 5.67 -1.42
N PRO A 71 -15.44 5.99 -0.27
CA PRO A 71 -14.73 6.42 0.94
C PRO A 71 -13.69 5.42 1.47
N ALA A 72 -14.03 4.13 1.53
CA ALA A 72 -13.08 3.10 1.98
C ALA A 72 -11.85 2.97 1.08
N ALA A 73 -11.99 3.28 -0.22
CA ALA A 73 -10.89 3.23 -1.17
C ALA A 73 -10.02 4.50 -1.05
N LYS A 74 -10.62 5.68 -0.80
CA LYS A 74 -9.87 6.92 -0.50
C LYS A 74 -8.90 6.76 0.67
N VAL A 75 -9.32 6.05 1.74
CA VAL A 75 -8.45 5.76 2.88
C VAL A 75 -7.19 4.98 2.47
N LEU A 76 -7.28 4.07 1.48
CA LEU A 76 -6.11 3.34 0.98
C LEU A 76 -5.23 4.19 0.06
N VAL A 77 -5.82 5.13 -0.69
CA VAL A 77 -5.07 6.11 -1.49
C VAL A 77 -4.25 7.01 -0.56
N GLU A 78 -4.87 7.53 0.51
CA GLU A 78 -4.19 8.33 1.53
C GLU A 78 -3.10 7.54 2.25
N LEU A 79 -3.35 6.26 2.58
CA LEU A 79 -2.34 5.37 3.16
C LEU A 79 -1.11 5.22 2.26
N ALA A 80 -1.30 5.07 0.95
CA ALA A 80 -0.19 4.97 0.00
C ALA A 80 0.62 6.27 -0.07
N GLN A 81 -0.05 7.42 -0.05
CA GLN A 81 0.60 8.73 -0.06
C GLN A 81 1.39 9.00 1.22
N LEU A 82 0.85 8.62 2.38
CA LEU A 82 1.56 8.72 3.65
C LEU A 82 2.82 7.85 3.68
N GLN A 83 2.73 6.63 3.15
CA GLN A 83 3.88 5.74 3.04
C GLN A 83 4.98 6.31 2.14
N ASP A 84 4.59 6.95 1.04
CA ASP A 84 5.52 7.63 0.13
C ASP A 84 6.21 8.82 0.81
N GLN A 85 5.49 9.62 1.60
CA GLN A 85 6.04 10.78 2.30
C GLN A 85 6.98 10.41 3.45
N GLU A 86 6.64 9.38 4.24
CA GLU A 86 7.39 9.01 5.44
C GLU A 86 8.60 8.11 5.14
N VAL A 87 8.48 7.21 4.15
CA VAL A 87 9.50 6.19 3.86
C VAL A 87 9.99 6.25 2.42
N GLY A 88 9.12 6.61 1.47
CA GLY A 88 9.47 6.66 0.04
C GLY A 88 9.60 5.28 -0.64
N ASP A 89 9.24 4.20 0.06
CA ASP A 89 9.19 2.83 -0.49
C ASP A 89 8.06 2.02 0.15
N GLY A 90 7.66 0.93 -0.49
CA GLY A 90 6.62 0.02 -0.01
C GLY A 90 5.18 0.53 -0.21
N THR A 91 4.98 1.56 -1.03
CA THR A 91 3.68 2.17 -1.35
C THR A 91 2.68 1.13 -1.88
N THR A 92 3.12 0.25 -2.78
CA THR A 92 2.30 -0.84 -3.32
C THR A 92 2.03 -1.93 -2.27
N SER A 93 3.05 -2.31 -1.51
CA SER A 93 2.97 -3.39 -0.51
C SER A 93 1.98 -3.06 0.61
N VAL A 94 2.02 -1.83 1.14
CA VAL A 94 1.17 -1.41 2.26
C VAL A 94 -0.31 -1.47 1.89
N VAL A 95 -0.66 -1.06 0.66
CA VAL A 95 -2.04 -1.10 0.15
C VAL A 95 -2.54 -2.54 0.03
N ILE A 96 -1.71 -3.43 -0.52
CA ILE A 96 -2.07 -4.85 -0.70
C ILE A 96 -2.27 -5.54 0.66
N ILE A 97 -1.38 -5.28 1.62
CA ILE A 97 -1.50 -5.82 2.98
C ILE A 97 -2.78 -5.32 3.65
N ALA A 98 -3.05 -4.01 3.58
CA ALA A 98 -4.25 -3.43 4.18
C ALA A 98 -5.55 -4.01 3.60
N ALA A 99 -5.62 -4.17 2.28
CA ALA A 99 -6.78 -4.78 1.63
C ALA A 99 -6.96 -6.26 2.02
N GLU A 100 -5.88 -7.04 2.11
CA GLU A 100 -5.98 -8.46 2.50
C GLU A 100 -6.38 -8.61 3.97
N LEU A 101 -5.93 -7.71 4.86
CA LEU A 101 -6.38 -7.66 6.26
C LEU A 101 -7.88 -7.39 6.36
N LEU A 102 -8.42 -6.47 5.54
CA LEU A 102 -9.85 -6.16 5.49
C LEU A 102 -10.67 -7.36 4.97
N LYS A 103 -10.20 -8.03 3.92
CA LYS A 103 -10.84 -9.23 3.38
C LYS A 103 -10.88 -10.37 4.39
N ASN A 104 -9.78 -10.63 5.10
CA ASN A 104 -9.73 -11.65 6.15
C ASN A 104 -10.60 -11.27 7.35
N ALA A 105 -10.65 -9.98 7.72
CA ALA A 105 -11.53 -9.51 8.78
C ALA A 105 -13.01 -9.72 8.43
N ASP A 106 -13.42 -9.47 7.18
CA ASP A 106 -14.79 -9.69 6.72
C ASP A 106 -15.21 -11.17 6.80
N GLN A 107 -14.29 -12.09 6.49
CA GLN A 107 -14.53 -13.53 6.67
C GLN A 107 -14.78 -13.90 8.14
N LEU A 108 -13.99 -13.36 9.07
CA LEU A 108 -14.17 -13.59 10.51
C LEU A 108 -15.51 -13.02 11.00
N VAL A 109 -15.90 -11.84 10.52
CA VAL A 109 -17.18 -11.24 10.88
C VAL A 109 -18.36 -12.06 10.33
N LYS A 110 -18.23 -12.62 9.12
CA LYS A 110 -19.22 -13.58 8.56
C LYS A 110 -19.36 -14.84 9.42
N GLN A 111 -18.30 -15.27 10.09
CA GLN A 111 -18.30 -16.35 11.08
C GLN A 111 -18.86 -15.94 12.46
N LYS A 112 -19.56 -14.79 12.55
CA LYS A 112 -20.17 -14.27 13.78
C LYS A 112 -19.18 -13.82 14.85
N ILE A 113 -17.92 -13.59 14.48
CA ILE A 113 -16.94 -12.97 15.39
C ILE A 113 -17.20 -11.46 15.41
N HIS A 114 -17.30 -10.88 16.61
CA HIS A 114 -17.54 -9.44 16.75
C HIS A 114 -16.34 -8.62 16.21
N PRO A 115 -16.55 -7.55 15.40
CA PRO A 115 -15.45 -6.76 14.83
C PRO A 115 -14.42 -6.25 15.86
N THR A 116 -14.87 -5.88 17.07
CA THR A 116 -13.98 -5.44 18.16
C THR A 116 -12.97 -6.52 18.57
N SER A 117 -13.37 -7.80 18.54
CA SER A 117 -12.48 -8.92 18.84
C SER A 117 -11.43 -9.10 17.75
N VAL A 118 -11.83 -8.96 16.47
CA VAL A 118 -10.90 -8.98 15.32
C VAL A 118 -9.87 -7.86 15.43
N ILE A 119 -10.32 -6.64 15.71
CA ILE A 119 -9.45 -5.46 15.89
C ILE A 119 -8.46 -5.71 17.04
N SER A 120 -8.93 -6.25 18.17
CA SER A 120 -8.08 -6.53 19.33
C SER A 120 -7.03 -7.59 18.99
N GLY A 121 -7.41 -8.64 18.26
CA GLY A 121 -6.50 -9.67 17.75
C GLY A 121 -5.43 -9.10 16.81
N TYR A 122 -5.83 -8.28 15.83
CA TYR A 122 -4.89 -7.64 14.90
C TYR A 122 -3.92 -6.69 15.62
N LYS A 123 -4.40 -5.91 16.60
CA LYS A 123 -3.53 -5.04 17.41
C LYS A 123 -2.48 -5.84 18.20
N LEU A 124 -2.89 -6.97 18.78
CA LEU A 124 -1.95 -7.85 19.50
C LEU A 124 -0.95 -8.50 18.55
N ALA A 125 -1.42 -9.02 17.41
CA ALA A 125 -0.57 -9.63 16.39
C ALA A 125 0.46 -8.63 15.83
N CYS A 126 0.04 -7.39 15.56
CA CYS A 126 0.92 -6.32 15.11
C CYS A 126 2.05 -6.04 16.11
N LYS A 127 1.72 -5.92 17.42
CA LYS A 127 2.74 -5.71 18.46
C LYS A 127 3.78 -6.84 18.51
N LEU A 128 3.33 -8.09 18.41
CA LEU A 128 4.22 -9.25 18.41
C LEU A 128 5.07 -9.32 17.14
N ALA A 129 4.49 -9.01 15.98
CA ALA A 129 5.19 -8.98 14.70
C ALA A 129 6.30 -7.90 14.70
N VAL A 130 5.99 -6.68 15.16
CA VAL A 130 6.99 -5.61 15.27
C VAL A 130 8.11 -5.99 16.23
N LYS A 131 7.78 -6.57 17.39
CA LYS A 131 8.79 -7.07 18.33
C LYS A 131 9.68 -8.13 17.69
N TYR A 132 9.10 -9.08 16.96
CA TYR A 132 9.84 -10.12 16.27
C TYR A 132 10.78 -9.55 15.20
N ILE A 133 10.31 -8.59 14.39
CA ILE A 133 11.13 -7.89 13.39
C ILE A 133 12.35 -7.26 14.07
N HIS A 134 12.11 -6.48 15.13
CA HIS A 134 13.17 -5.78 15.87
C HIS A 134 14.18 -6.75 16.48
N ASP A 135 13.73 -7.82 17.13
CA ASP A 135 14.60 -8.71 17.90
C ASP A 135 15.35 -9.74 17.03
N LYS A 136 14.86 -10.04 15.82
CA LYS A 136 15.36 -11.16 15.00
C LYS A 136 15.77 -10.82 13.57
N MET A 137 15.30 -9.70 13.01
CA MET A 137 15.51 -9.39 11.59
C MET A 137 16.24 -8.07 11.34
N VAL A 138 16.37 -7.21 12.36
CA VAL A 138 17.13 -5.95 12.24
C VAL A 138 18.61 -6.21 12.50
N ILE A 139 19.45 -5.81 11.55
CA ILE A 139 20.90 -5.78 11.68
C ILE A 139 21.33 -4.30 11.66
N PRO A 140 22.08 -3.80 12.66
CA PRO A 140 22.54 -2.43 12.68
C PRO A 140 23.38 -2.08 11.44
N VAL A 141 23.16 -0.89 10.88
CA VAL A 141 23.88 -0.42 9.68
C VAL A 141 25.36 -0.22 9.96
N ASP A 142 25.76 0.08 11.19
CA ASP A 142 27.16 0.23 11.59
C ASP A 142 27.97 -1.07 11.44
N GLU A 143 27.28 -2.21 11.47
CA GLU A 143 27.88 -3.54 11.25
C GLU A 143 27.91 -3.92 9.76
N LEU A 144 27.29 -3.11 8.90
CA LEU A 144 27.08 -3.36 7.48
C LEU A 144 27.95 -2.41 6.64
N GLY A 145 28.89 -2.99 5.88
CA GLY A 145 29.75 -2.22 4.97
C GLY A 145 28.96 -1.49 3.88
N SER A 146 29.62 -0.59 3.16
CA SER A 146 29.05 0.19 2.05
C SER A 146 28.41 -0.67 0.94
N GLU A 147 28.85 -1.93 0.80
CA GLU A 147 28.25 -2.91 -0.12
C GLU A 147 26.79 -3.26 0.24
N CYS A 148 26.43 -3.26 1.53
CA CYS A 148 25.06 -3.51 1.95
C CYS A 148 24.11 -2.39 1.50
N LEU A 149 24.54 -1.13 1.61
CA LEU A 149 23.76 0.01 1.14
C LEU A 149 23.49 -0.07 -0.37
N ILE A 150 24.48 -0.52 -1.14
CA ILE A 150 24.33 -0.78 -2.58
C ILE A 150 23.31 -1.90 -2.82
N ASN A 151 23.31 -2.96 -2.01
CA ASN A 151 22.35 -4.04 -2.16
C ASN A 151 20.92 -3.60 -1.79
N VAL A 152 20.74 -2.81 -0.73
CA VAL A 152 19.45 -2.25 -0.33
C VAL A 152 18.87 -1.38 -1.44
N ALA A 153 19.66 -0.45 -1.97
CA ALA A 153 19.17 0.44 -3.01
C ALA A 153 18.98 -0.30 -4.36
N LYS A 154 19.71 -1.41 -4.62
CA LYS A 154 19.44 -2.32 -5.75
C LYS A 154 18.04 -2.93 -5.61
N THR A 155 17.68 -3.38 -4.42
CA THR A 155 16.35 -3.97 -4.17
C THR A 155 15.23 -2.96 -4.40
N SER A 156 15.33 -1.74 -3.88
CA SER A 156 14.29 -0.71 -4.07
C SER A 156 14.17 -0.22 -5.53
N MET A 157 15.22 -0.37 -6.35
CA MET A 157 15.19 -0.05 -7.78
C MET A 157 14.80 -1.23 -8.68
N ALA A 158 14.79 -2.45 -8.17
CA ALA A 158 14.61 -3.66 -8.98
C ALA A 158 13.27 -3.73 -9.71
N SER A 159 12.23 -3.09 -9.17
CA SER A 159 10.90 -3.02 -9.80
C SER A 159 10.69 -1.78 -10.66
N LYS A 160 11.71 -0.92 -10.87
CA LYS A 160 11.60 0.32 -11.63
C LYS A 160 12.43 0.22 -12.91
N VAL A 161 12.11 1.04 -13.92
CA VAL A 161 12.87 1.12 -15.19
C VAL A 161 14.38 1.40 -14.97
N ILE A 162 14.72 2.06 -13.86
CA ILE A 162 16.10 2.36 -13.43
C ILE A 162 16.87 1.08 -13.03
N GLY A 163 16.17 -0.03 -12.77
CA GLY A 163 16.73 -1.35 -12.47
C GLY A 163 17.80 -1.82 -13.47
N MET A 164 17.75 -1.36 -14.73
CA MET A 164 18.75 -1.68 -15.76
C MET A 164 20.07 -0.90 -15.63
N TYR A 165 20.05 0.28 -14.98
CA TYR A 165 21.19 1.21 -14.85
C TYR A 165 21.72 1.33 -13.43
N VAL A 166 21.39 0.36 -12.57
CA VAL A 166 21.63 0.47 -11.13
C VAL A 166 23.10 0.72 -10.80
N PHE A 167 24.05 0.16 -11.55
CA PHE A 167 25.48 0.40 -11.26
C PHE A 167 25.92 1.86 -11.46
N GLU A 168 25.48 2.54 -12.52
CA GLU A 168 25.83 3.94 -12.80
C GLU A 168 25.08 4.91 -11.87
N PHE A 169 23.82 4.59 -11.59
CA PHE A 169 22.99 5.39 -10.68
C PHE A 169 23.50 5.32 -9.23
N MET A 170 24.00 4.15 -8.81
CA MET A 170 24.59 3.96 -7.46
C MET A 170 25.88 4.75 -7.26
N GLN A 171 26.74 4.84 -8.26
CA GLN A 171 27.95 5.68 -8.17
C GLN A 171 27.60 7.16 -8.02
N SER A 172 26.49 7.60 -8.62
CA SER A 172 26.00 8.98 -8.48
C SER A 172 25.37 9.20 -7.11
N ILE A 173 24.53 8.27 -6.62
CA ILE A 173 23.90 8.36 -5.29
C ILE A 173 24.93 8.30 -4.16
N SER A 174 25.90 7.38 -4.21
CA SER A 174 26.91 7.26 -3.16
C SER A 174 27.72 8.55 -3.03
N LYS A 175 28.00 9.20 -4.17
CA LYS A 175 28.70 10.48 -4.21
C LYS A 175 27.84 11.61 -3.62
N ILE A 176 26.56 11.68 -3.97
CA ILE A 176 25.64 12.71 -3.45
C ILE A 176 25.41 12.54 -1.92
N LEU A 177 25.21 11.31 -1.45
CA LEU A 177 24.90 11.05 -0.04
C LEU A 177 26.12 11.16 0.89
N TRP A 178 27.34 10.91 0.40
CA TRP A 178 28.57 11.00 1.21
C TRP A 178 29.35 12.30 1.06
N GLU A 179 29.12 13.09 0.00
CA GLU A 179 29.72 14.43 -0.16
C GLU A 179 28.83 15.58 0.38
N SER A 180 27.67 15.25 0.96
CA SER A 180 26.77 16.19 1.68
C SER A 180 26.97 16.13 3.19
#